data_AF-A0A4Q3D1X0-F1
#
_entry.id   AF-A0A4Q3D1X0-F1
#
_cell.length_a   1.000
_cell.length_b   1.000
_cell.length_c   1.000
_cell.angle_alpha   90.00
_cell.angle_beta   90.00
_cell.angle_gamma   90.00
#
_symmetry.space_group_name_H-M   'P 1'
#
loop_
_entity.id
_entity.type
_entity.pdbx_description
1 polymer ?
#
loop_
_entity_poly.entity_id
_entity_poly.type
_entity_poly.pdbx_seq_one_letter_code
_entity_poly.pdbx_strand_id
1 'polypeptide(L)'
;MGNIDRIILFNMLYKYRYTFYAAFGLLFLVLFTLMFAVFSDTGSTYDFEQKATRLNGVFATYEGKVYAMVPSNGYYEVKGANAASFKVFPDNFQDAHIGYDDRHVYAGNLILKGLNPATLEPLGNNYYTDGTAAYYCSRNSERNTSLWALTEIAQLVGERIGIAAKPQSYWYPAVALPPSKTGYQAKEGYGIAVNSQQVFYKGLPLPAADPQNIKPVAVRRQGRADDESTVHYSDGKQVYYQDQLLPLAAHPDVYELHIEGDIPSRNTYLADAKNGMVYADGHAFDAKKAPYRLLSAALKHANQVLFAAKDGIYFYNAETEKVERAGKNPFVQNNFEEIAPDVFRSGDKIFYLSAGEVWGHKSGLQSRNTHLMSLNAVTASGMRHIGDANNRYGNIWQSGSRYFYFDDLGSSQLMPQAIYEVKDAATAQELATTENLSTDNIRNLLSAGRLVPAASEKLLSATTDYDNPDRKAVFWIIGGGIALTLLMVFLLRNKKIAPFILKDEWLIINNLSFKKYRIAEIEKVVFKIERAPKSGYKGKMQVWQTNGKASWFVTFMTKVTLMPESEVTVRAYVEELQAELQIHGIKSELVR
;
A
#
# COMPACT_ATOMS: atom_id res chain seq x y z
N MET A 1 49.67 11.95 -7.22
CA MET A 1 49.05 11.97 -8.56
C MET A 1 50.03 12.69 -9.43
N GLY A 2 50.64 11.97 -10.39
CA GLY A 2 51.50 12.59 -11.38
C GLY A 2 50.70 13.55 -12.25
N ASN A 3 51.39 14.41 -13.01
CA ASN A 3 50.77 15.35 -13.94
C ASN A 3 49.77 14.64 -14.90
N ILE A 4 50.05 13.38 -15.22
CA ILE A 4 49.26 12.50 -16.10
C ILE A 4 47.86 12.19 -15.52
N ASP A 5 47.72 11.83 -14.25
CA ASP A 5 46.42 11.51 -13.63
C ASP A 5 45.48 12.73 -13.54
N ARG A 6 46.09 13.91 -13.32
CA ARG A 6 45.36 15.20 -13.30
C ARG A 6 44.83 15.55 -14.68
N ILE A 7 45.62 15.33 -15.72
CA ILE A 7 45.24 15.59 -17.11
C ILE A 7 44.12 14.63 -17.57
N ILE A 8 44.13 13.36 -17.15
CA ILE A 8 43.09 12.38 -17.51
C ILE A 8 41.74 12.72 -16.88
N LEU A 9 41.70 12.97 -15.57
CA LEU A 9 40.46 13.33 -14.86
C LEU A 9 39.90 14.67 -15.38
N PHE A 10 40.78 15.63 -15.66
CA PHE A 10 40.40 16.89 -16.27
C PHE A 10 39.89 16.75 -17.70
N ASN A 11 40.55 15.97 -18.56
CA ASN A 11 40.06 15.74 -19.93
C ASN A 11 38.65 15.12 -19.91
N MET A 12 38.39 14.19 -18.99
CA MET A 12 37.06 13.61 -18.78
C MET A 12 36.04 14.67 -18.34
N LEU A 13 36.30 15.40 -17.25
CA LEU A 13 35.37 16.41 -16.72
C LEU A 13 35.16 17.57 -17.69
N TYR A 14 36.22 18.05 -18.36
CA TYR A 14 36.17 19.11 -19.36
C TYR A 14 35.38 18.68 -20.59
N LYS A 15 35.65 17.50 -21.16
CA LYS A 15 35.00 17.00 -22.38
C LYS A 15 33.49 16.85 -22.21
N TYR A 16 33.05 16.43 -21.02
CA TYR A 16 31.63 16.19 -20.71
C TYR A 16 31.00 17.27 -19.83
N ARG A 17 31.66 18.41 -19.58
CA ARG A 17 31.16 19.45 -18.66
C ARG A 17 29.77 19.98 -19.02
N TYR A 18 29.50 20.20 -20.30
CA TYR A 18 28.19 20.68 -20.76
C TYR A 18 27.14 19.58 -20.63
N THR A 19 27.55 18.32 -20.77
CA THR A 19 26.71 17.15 -20.49
C THR A 19 26.37 17.07 -19.00
N PHE A 20 27.32 17.37 -18.12
CA PHE A 20 27.08 17.45 -16.67
C PHE A 20 26.21 18.65 -16.28
N TYR A 21 26.38 19.83 -16.89
CA TYR A 21 25.50 20.98 -16.65
C TYR A 21 24.10 20.76 -17.18
N ALA A 22 23.98 20.16 -18.36
CA ALA A 22 22.69 19.74 -18.89
C ALA A 22 22.04 18.72 -17.96
N ALA A 23 22.78 17.73 -17.45
CA ALA A 23 22.25 16.73 -16.53
C ALA A 23 21.82 17.35 -15.17
N PHE A 24 22.64 18.21 -14.56
CA PHE A 24 22.29 18.88 -13.30
C PHE A 24 21.17 19.91 -13.45
N GLY A 25 21.18 20.67 -14.55
CA GLY A 25 20.12 21.62 -14.89
C GLY A 25 18.80 20.90 -15.17
N LEU A 26 18.84 19.80 -15.91
CA LEU A 26 17.68 18.94 -16.14
C LEU A 26 17.16 18.35 -14.83
N LEU A 27 18.05 17.83 -13.97
CA LEU A 27 17.69 17.29 -12.65
C LEU A 27 17.02 18.35 -11.77
N PHE A 28 17.60 19.55 -11.68
CA PHE A 28 17.04 20.66 -10.91
C PHE A 28 15.69 21.11 -11.48
N LEU A 29 15.58 21.22 -12.80
CA LEU A 29 14.34 21.60 -13.46
C LEU A 29 13.24 20.56 -13.25
N VAL A 30 13.58 19.26 -13.32
CA VAL A 30 12.68 18.14 -13.00
C VAL A 30 12.23 18.19 -11.53
N LEU A 31 13.15 18.40 -10.58
CA LEU A 31 12.82 18.49 -9.15
C LEU A 31 11.97 19.73 -8.83
N PHE A 32 12.26 20.87 -9.47
CA PHE A 32 11.51 22.10 -9.29
C PHE A 32 10.11 22.02 -9.89
N THR A 33 9.94 21.41 -11.08
CA THR A 33 8.61 21.18 -11.66
C THR A 33 7.80 20.15 -10.85
N LEU A 34 8.44 19.09 -10.34
CA LEU A 34 7.86 18.17 -9.36
C LEU A 34 7.34 18.91 -8.12
N MET A 35 8.17 19.77 -7.53
CA MET A 35 7.81 20.54 -6.34
C MET A 35 6.67 21.52 -6.63
N PHE A 36 6.76 22.28 -7.73
CA PHE A 36 5.72 23.22 -8.14
C PHE A 36 4.38 22.51 -8.39
N ALA A 37 4.39 21.37 -9.09
CA ALA A 37 3.20 20.57 -9.36
C ALA A 37 2.54 20.03 -8.08
N VAL A 38 3.32 19.69 -7.04
CA VAL A 38 2.76 19.22 -5.75
C VAL A 38 2.06 20.35 -4.99
N PHE A 39 2.57 21.59 -5.05
CA PHE A 39 2.09 22.73 -4.26
C PHE A 39 1.16 23.70 -5.01
N SER A 40 1.02 23.60 -6.33
CA SER A 40 0.09 24.42 -7.11
C SER A 40 -1.33 23.85 -7.04
N ASP A 41 -2.25 24.59 -6.44
CA ASP A 41 -3.67 24.23 -6.36
C ASP A 41 -4.35 24.59 -7.69
N THR A 42 -4.79 23.59 -8.45
CA THR A 42 -5.45 23.82 -9.75
C THR A 42 -6.94 23.78 -9.58
N GLY A 43 -7.56 24.96 -9.47
CA GLY A 43 -9.00 25.11 -9.55
C GLY A 43 -9.54 24.65 -10.91
N SER A 44 -10.36 23.60 -10.92
CA SER A 44 -11.20 23.20 -12.06
C SER A 44 -12.33 22.22 -11.70
N THR A 45 -12.28 21.55 -10.54
CA THR A 45 -13.33 20.63 -10.08
C THR A 45 -14.67 21.32 -9.82
N TYR A 46 -14.65 22.56 -9.32
CA TYR A 46 -15.87 23.31 -8.98
C TYR A 46 -16.73 23.64 -10.22
N ASP A 47 -16.10 23.98 -11.36
CA ASP A 47 -16.84 24.38 -12.57
C ASP A 47 -17.49 23.17 -13.25
N PHE A 48 -16.78 22.04 -13.29
CA PHE A 48 -17.31 20.78 -13.79
C PHE A 48 -18.51 20.30 -12.96
N GLU A 49 -18.43 20.35 -11.63
CA GLU A 49 -19.52 19.88 -10.76
C GLU A 49 -20.81 20.71 -10.88
N GLN A 50 -20.72 22.00 -11.20
CA GLN A 50 -21.90 22.85 -11.37
C GLN A 50 -22.52 22.79 -12.77
N LYS A 51 -21.71 22.64 -13.81
CA LYS A 51 -22.15 22.78 -15.21
C LYS A 51 -22.30 21.46 -15.95
N ALA A 52 -21.75 20.36 -15.44
CA ALA A 52 -21.90 19.05 -16.09
C ALA A 52 -23.34 18.51 -15.97
N THR A 53 -23.87 18.02 -17.07
CA THR A 53 -25.17 17.34 -17.08
C THR A 53 -24.96 15.87 -16.77
N ARG A 54 -25.42 15.41 -15.60
CA ARG A 54 -25.32 14.00 -15.20
C ARG A 54 -26.28 13.15 -16.02
N LEU A 55 -25.76 12.07 -16.61
CA LEU A 55 -26.54 11.06 -17.31
C LEU A 55 -26.98 9.96 -16.34
N ASN A 56 -26.08 9.55 -15.43
CA ASN A 56 -26.36 8.66 -14.30
C ASN A 56 -25.30 8.84 -13.19
N GLY A 57 -25.16 7.87 -12.29
CA GLY A 57 -24.17 7.90 -11.20
C GLY A 57 -22.70 7.78 -11.64
N VAL A 58 -22.43 7.43 -12.91
CA VAL A 58 -21.07 7.27 -13.45
C VAL A 58 -20.81 8.30 -14.55
N PHE A 59 -21.71 8.48 -15.49
CA PHE A 59 -21.50 9.30 -16.68
C PHE A 59 -22.10 10.71 -16.56
N ALA A 60 -21.40 11.68 -17.13
CA ALA A 60 -21.86 13.06 -17.29
C ALA A 60 -21.39 13.64 -18.63
N THR A 61 -22.12 14.61 -19.16
CA THR A 61 -21.70 15.40 -20.33
C THR A 61 -21.29 16.81 -19.92
N TYR A 62 -20.21 17.31 -20.50
CA TYR A 62 -19.70 18.65 -20.25
C TYR A 62 -18.96 19.16 -21.50
N GLU A 63 -19.26 20.38 -21.95
CA GLU A 63 -18.66 21.01 -23.15
C GLU A 63 -18.64 20.11 -24.40
N GLY A 64 -19.75 19.41 -24.67
CA GLY A 64 -19.87 18.53 -25.84
C GLY A 64 -19.06 17.23 -25.77
N LYS A 65 -18.51 16.89 -24.59
CA LYS A 65 -17.78 15.66 -24.31
C LYS A 65 -18.49 14.82 -23.26
N VAL A 66 -18.13 13.54 -23.19
CA VAL A 66 -18.59 12.59 -22.17
C VAL A 66 -17.49 12.31 -21.18
N TYR A 67 -17.84 12.24 -19.89
CA TYR A 67 -16.95 11.93 -18.80
C TYR A 67 -17.53 10.78 -17.95
N ALA A 68 -16.66 9.91 -17.43
CA ALA A 68 -17.01 8.84 -16.50
C ALA A 68 -16.32 9.06 -15.15
N MET A 69 -17.07 8.94 -14.06
CA MET A 69 -16.58 8.93 -12.70
C MET A 69 -15.92 7.59 -12.42
N VAL A 70 -14.65 7.62 -12.04
CA VAL A 70 -13.94 6.45 -11.52
C VAL A 70 -13.76 6.65 -10.02
N PRO A 71 -14.40 5.85 -9.16
CA PRO A 71 -14.22 5.97 -7.71
C PRO A 71 -12.75 5.96 -7.31
N SER A 72 -12.39 6.78 -6.31
CA SER A 72 -11.01 7.02 -5.87
C SER A 72 -10.08 7.72 -6.89
N ASN A 73 -10.55 8.02 -8.11
CA ASN A 73 -9.72 8.67 -9.13
C ASN A 73 -10.40 9.89 -9.79
N GLY A 74 -11.72 10.06 -9.65
CA GLY A 74 -12.50 11.18 -10.17
C GLY A 74 -12.93 10.99 -11.62
N TYR A 75 -13.35 12.07 -12.27
CA TYR A 75 -13.82 12.02 -13.66
C TYR A 75 -12.68 11.86 -14.68
N TYR A 76 -12.96 11.10 -15.74
CA TYR A 76 -12.11 10.91 -16.92
C TYR A 76 -12.93 11.16 -18.19
N GLU A 77 -12.36 11.84 -19.17
CA GLU A 77 -12.95 11.93 -20.50
C GLU A 77 -13.08 10.52 -21.11
N VAL A 78 -14.27 10.18 -21.59
CA VAL A 78 -14.53 8.94 -22.34
C VAL A 78 -14.07 9.18 -23.78
N LYS A 79 -12.78 8.91 -24.03
CA LYS A 79 -12.17 9.18 -25.34
C LYS A 79 -12.88 8.40 -26.45
N GLY A 80 -13.23 9.11 -27.52
CA GLY A 80 -13.94 8.52 -28.67
C GLY A 80 -15.46 8.51 -28.53
N ALA A 81 -16.01 8.95 -27.39
CA ALA A 81 -17.45 9.06 -27.21
C ALA A 81 -18.08 10.17 -28.05
N ASN A 82 -19.22 9.87 -28.67
CA ASN A 82 -20.09 10.85 -29.31
C ASN A 82 -21.15 11.31 -28.31
N ALA A 83 -20.97 12.51 -27.73
CA ALA A 83 -21.87 13.04 -26.70
C ALA A 83 -23.32 13.23 -27.17
N ALA A 84 -23.55 13.43 -28.48
CA ALA A 84 -24.90 13.65 -29.01
C ALA A 84 -25.74 12.36 -29.08
N SER A 85 -25.10 11.21 -29.23
CA SER A 85 -25.73 9.90 -29.32
C SER A 85 -25.53 9.03 -28.08
N PHE A 86 -24.78 9.53 -27.08
CA PHE A 86 -24.41 8.77 -25.89
C PHE A 86 -25.63 8.41 -25.03
N LYS A 87 -25.67 7.15 -24.62
CA LYS A 87 -26.74 6.53 -23.84
C LYS A 87 -26.14 5.71 -22.70
N VAL A 88 -26.97 5.53 -21.68
CA VAL A 88 -26.72 4.65 -20.54
C VAL A 88 -27.95 3.76 -20.38
N PHE A 89 -27.80 2.63 -19.69
CA PHE A 89 -28.96 1.81 -19.36
C PHE A 89 -29.92 2.59 -18.44
N PRO A 90 -31.23 2.58 -18.73
CA PRO A 90 -32.21 3.25 -17.89
C PRO A 90 -32.37 2.51 -16.55
N ASP A 91 -32.18 3.25 -15.46
CA ASP A 91 -32.66 2.94 -14.12
C ASP A 91 -32.30 1.56 -13.53
N ASN A 92 -31.00 1.26 -13.42
CA ASN A 92 -30.53 0.35 -12.39
C ASN A 92 -29.12 0.76 -11.93
N PHE A 93 -28.89 0.72 -10.61
CA PHE A 93 -27.55 0.92 -10.04
C PHE A 93 -26.55 -0.10 -10.64
N GLN A 94 -27.04 -1.27 -11.10
CA GLN A 94 -26.26 -2.43 -11.53
C GLN A 94 -25.38 -2.18 -12.77
N ASP A 95 -25.93 -1.58 -13.81
CA ASP A 95 -25.26 -1.40 -15.10
C ASP A 95 -24.82 0.05 -15.34
N ALA A 96 -24.83 0.88 -14.29
CA ALA A 96 -24.56 2.31 -14.38
C ALA A 96 -23.16 2.64 -14.93
N HIS A 97 -22.19 1.73 -14.79
CA HIS A 97 -20.84 1.85 -15.33
C HIS A 97 -20.75 1.54 -16.82
N ILE A 98 -21.83 1.08 -17.47
CA ILE A 98 -21.87 0.85 -18.91
C ILE A 98 -22.57 2.00 -19.63
N GLY A 99 -21.87 2.55 -20.62
CA GLY A 99 -22.39 3.55 -21.54
C GLY A 99 -22.13 3.13 -22.98
N TYR A 100 -22.88 3.69 -23.93
CA TYR A 100 -22.70 3.37 -25.35
C TYR A 100 -23.18 4.53 -26.22
N ASP A 101 -22.59 4.68 -27.39
CA ASP A 101 -23.01 5.65 -28.40
C ASP A 101 -23.35 4.96 -29.72
N ASP A 102 -23.42 5.68 -30.82
CA ASP A 102 -23.69 5.14 -32.15
C ASP A 102 -22.54 4.28 -32.74
N ARG A 103 -21.39 4.20 -32.06
CA ARG A 103 -20.16 3.57 -32.56
C ARG A 103 -19.53 2.56 -31.61
N HIS A 104 -19.56 2.81 -30.30
CA HIS A 104 -18.87 1.98 -29.32
C HIS A 104 -19.68 1.78 -28.04
N VAL A 105 -19.30 0.73 -27.32
CA VAL A 105 -19.72 0.45 -25.94
C VAL A 105 -18.54 0.73 -25.01
N TYR A 106 -18.83 1.23 -23.81
CA TYR A 106 -17.85 1.68 -22.83
C TYR A 106 -18.10 1.07 -21.45
N ALA A 107 -17.02 0.65 -20.78
CA ALA A 107 -17.01 0.37 -19.33
C ALA A 107 -16.26 1.51 -18.64
N GLY A 108 -16.99 2.37 -17.94
CA GLY A 108 -16.50 3.66 -17.48
C GLY A 108 -15.92 4.45 -18.67
N ASN A 109 -14.64 4.83 -18.58
CA ASN A 109 -13.96 5.59 -19.63
C ASN A 109 -13.27 4.74 -20.71
N LEU A 110 -13.47 3.42 -20.73
CA LEU A 110 -12.75 2.49 -21.61
C LEU A 110 -13.66 1.88 -22.66
N ILE A 111 -13.21 1.83 -23.92
CA ILE A 111 -13.93 1.20 -25.04
C ILE A 111 -13.86 -0.32 -24.93
N LEU A 112 -15.02 -0.98 -24.98
CA LEU A 112 -15.17 -2.43 -25.14
C LEU A 112 -15.16 -2.78 -26.63
N LYS A 113 -13.99 -3.16 -27.15
CA LYS A 113 -13.79 -3.36 -28.59
C LYS A 113 -14.59 -4.55 -29.11
N GLY A 114 -15.23 -4.37 -30.25
CA GLY A 114 -15.95 -5.42 -30.96
C GLY A 114 -17.40 -5.61 -30.55
N LEU A 115 -17.87 -4.93 -29.50
CA LEU A 115 -19.31 -4.88 -29.19
C LEU A 115 -20.02 -3.87 -30.09
N ASN A 116 -21.13 -4.29 -30.68
CA ASN A 116 -22.06 -3.47 -31.43
C ASN A 116 -23.07 -2.80 -30.48
N PRO A 117 -23.04 -1.46 -30.34
CA PRO A 117 -23.95 -0.75 -29.45
C PRO A 117 -25.43 -0.83 -29.86
N ALA A 118 -25.74 -1.15 -31.12
CA ALA A 118 -27.11 -1.28 -31.60
C ALA A 118 -27.82 -2.54 -31.08
N THR A 119 -27.06 -3.57 -30.72
CA THR A 119 -27.58 -4.88 -30.23
C THR A 119 -27.07 -5.23 -28.84
N LEU A 120 -26.48 -4.26 -28.13
CA LEU A 120 -25.96 -4.44 -26.78
C LEU A 120 -27.07 -4.83 -25.79
N GLU A 121 -26.83 -5.89 -25.04
CA GLU A 121 -27.72 -6.37 -23.98
C GLU A 121 -26.94 -6.79 -22.72
N PRO A 122 -27.47 -6.51 -21.51
CA PRO A 122 -26.96 -7.07 -20.28
C PRO A 122 -27.41 -8.53 -20.11
N LEU A 123 -26.48 -9.43 -19.81
CA LEU A 123 -26.77 -10.84 -19.50
C LEU A 123 -27.05 -11.09 -18.02
N GLY A 124 -26.70 -10.13 -17.15
CA GLY A 124 -26.65 -10.31 -15.70
C GLY A 124 -25.22 -10.59 -15.20
N ASN A 125 -24.99 -10.52 -13.89
CA ASN A 125 -23.67 -10.71 -13.27
C ASN A 125 -22.54 -9.81 -13.81
N ASN A 126 -22.89 -8.64 -14.34
CA ASN A 126 -22.01 -7.72 -15.04
C ASN A 126 -21.38 -8.28 -16.34
N TYR A 127 -22.07 -9.22 -16.98
CA TYR A 127 -21.76 -9.63 -18.35
C TYR A 127 -22.65 -8.91 -19.34
N TYR A 128 -22.07 -8.56 -20.49
CA TYR A 128 -22.72 -7.84 -21.57
C TYR A 128 -22.35 -8.49 -22.90
N THR A 129 -23.29 -8.55 -23.83
CA THR A 129 -23.08 -9.14 -25.15
C THR A 129 -23.78 -8.31 -26.21
N ASP A 130 -23.38 -8.47 -27.47
CA ASP A 130 -24.12 -7.95 -28.63
C ASP A 130 -24.67 -9.06 -29.53
N GLY A 131 -24.57 -10.32 -29.06
CA GLY A 131 -24.88 -11.55 -29.79
C GLY A 131 -23.66 -12.19 -30.50
N THR A 132 -22.57 -11.45 -30.69
CA THR A 132 -21.34 -11.90 -31.35
C THR A 132 -20.10 -11.87 -30.45
N ALA A 133 -19.93 -10.79 -29.70
CA ALA A 133 -18.89 -10.59 -28.71
C ALA A 133 -19.53 -10.45 -27.31
N ALA A 134 -18.79 -10.85 -26.28
CA ALA A 134 -19.23 -10.72 -24.90
C ALA A 134 -18.08 -10.25 -24.00
N TYR A 135 -18.43 -9.51 -22.95
CA TYR A 135 -17.50 -8.96 -21.97
C TYR A 135 -18.03 -9.17 -20.56
N TYR A 136 -17.14 -9.46 -19.62
CA TYR A 136 -17.35 -9.13 -18.21
C TYR A 136 -16.85 -7.71 -17.97
N CYS A 137 -17.62 -6.88 -17.27
CA CYS A 137 -17.19 -5.55 -16.85
C CYS A 137 -17.53 -5.34 -15.39
N SER A 138 -16.52 -5.31 -14.51
CA SER A 138 -16.73 -5.09 -13.08
C SER A 138 -17.41 -3.75 -12.84
N ARG A 139 -18.40 -3.78 -11.96
CA ARG A 139 -19.17 -2.62 -11.51
C ARG A 139 -18.43 -1.75 -10.51
N ASN A 140 -17.44 -2.33 -9.82
CA ASN A 140 -16.62 -1.62 -8.87
C ASN A 140 -15.27 -1.29 -9.52
N SER A 141 -14.76 -0.10 -9.27
CA SER A 141 -13.43 0.25 -9.71
C SER A 141 -12.38 -0.48 -8.88
N GLU A 142 -11.35 -1.00 -9.53
CA GLU A 142 -10.22 -1.69 -8.90
C GLU A 142 -8.92 -0.93 -9.17
N ARG A 143 -7.95 -1.09 -8.27
CA ARG A 143 -6.63 -0.46 -8.43
C ARG A 143 -5.92 -1.08 -9.63
N ASN A 144 -5.39 -0.24 -10.49
CA ASN A 144 -4.60 -0.66 -11.63
C ASN A 144 -3.19 -1.05 -11.18
N THR A 145 -2.99 -2.32 -10.84
CA THR A 145 -1.71 -2.88 -10.38
C THR A 145 -0.61 -2.88 -11.45
N SER A 146 -0.96 -2.64 -12.72
CA SER A 146 0.02 -2.54 -13.82
C SER A 146 0.73 -1.18 -13.89
N LEU A 147 0.20 -0.16 -13.20
CA LEU A 147 0.87 1.13 -13.06
C LEU A 147 1.91 1.03 -11.94
N TRP A 148 3.17 1.02 -12.32
CA TRP A 148 4.28 1.08 -11.38
C TRP A 148 4.29 2.43 -10.64
N ALA A 149 4.59 2.44 -9.34
CA ALA A 149 4.55 3.64 -8.50
C ALA A 149 5.33 4.84 -9.08
N LEU A 150 6.47 4.61 -9.75
CA LEU A 150 7.23 5.68 -10.42
C LEU A 150 6.53 6.22 -11.67
N THR A 151 5.82 5.37 -12.43
CA THR A 151 5.02 5.81 -13.59
C THR A 151 3.79 6.59 -13.18
N GLU A 152 3.15 6.21 -12.06
CA GLU A 152 2.01 6.93 -11.48
C GLU A 152 2.43 8.34 -11.03
N ILE A 153 3.57 8.45 -10.32
CA ILE A 153 4.14 9.75 -9.92
C ILE A 153 4.50 10.60 -11.14
N ALA A 154 5.16 10.01 -12.15
CA ALA A 154 5.54 10.74 -13.36
C ALA A 154 4.31 11.23 -14.17
N GLN A 155 3.25 10.41 -14.26
CA GLN A 155 2.01 10.79 -14.93
C GLN A 155 1.23 11.84 -14.15
N LEU A 156 1.18 11.75 -12.80
CA LEU A 156 0.57 12.79 -11.95
C LEU A 156 1.25 14.15 -12.15
N VAL A 157 2.59 14.16 -12.17
CA VAL A 157 3.37 15.38 -12.45
C VAL A 157 3.11 15.87 -13.86
N GLY A 158 3.14 14.96 -14.84
CA GLY A 158 2.91 15.28 -16.25
C GLY A 158 1.52 15.85 -16.51
N GLU A 159 0.48 15.32 -15.87
CA GLU A 159 -0.89 15.84 -15.92
C GLU A 159 -0.94 17.27 -15.39
N ARG A 160 -0.39 17.51 -14.19
CA ARG A 160 -0.44 18.83 -13.55
C ARG A 160 0.31 19.92 -14.32
N ILE A 161 1.32 19.57 -15.11
CA ILE A 161 2.02 20.51 -16.01
C ILE A 161 1.54 20.43 -17.47
N GLY A 162 0.46 19.70 -17.75
CA GLY A 162 -0.22 19.66 -19.05
C GLY A 162 0.48 18.84 -20.15
N ILE A 163 1.47 18.02 -19.81
CA ILE A 163 2.25 17.22 -20.78
C ILE A 163 1.89 15.73 -20.77
N ALA A 164 1.10 15.26 -19.82
CA ALA A 164 0.61 13.89 -19.75
C ALA A 164 -0.90 13.85 -19.48
N ALA A 165 -1.54 12.74 -19.83
CA ALA A 165 -2.91 12.49 -19.41
C ALA A 165 -2.94 12.11 -17.94
N LYS A 166 -4.09 12.38 -17.29
CA LYS A 166 -4.38 11.94 -15.93
C LYS A 166 -4.09 10.43 -15.77
N PRO A 167 -3.27 10.03 -14.79
CA PRO A 167 -2.99 8.61 -14.54
C PRO A 167 -4.26 7.90 -14.14
N GLN A 168 -4.48 6.71 -14.68
CA GLN A 168 -5.64 5.88 -14.37
C GLN A 168 -5.27 4.79 -13.36
N SER A 169 -5.03 5.23 -12.12
CA SER A 169 -4.69 4.38 -10.96
C SER A 169 -5.83 3.47 -10.51
N TYR A 170 -7.07 3.81 -10.83
CA TYR A 170 -8.24 2.96 -10.71
C TYR A 170 -8.97 2.88 -12.05
N TRP A 171 -9.64 1.76 -12.30
CA TRP A 171 -10.42 1.56 -13.52
C TRP A 171 -11.56 0.57 -13.28
N TYR A 172 -12.48 0.44 -14.22
CA TYR A 172 -13.50 -0.63 -14.22
C TYR A 172 -12.93 -1.82 -15.01
N PRO A 173 -12.46 -2.90 -14.35
CA PRO A 173 -11.94 -4.07 -15.05
C PRO A 173 -12.91 -4.59 -16.09
N ALA A 174 -12.41 -4.79 -17.31
CA ALA A 174 -13.18 -5.37 -18.40
C ALA A 174 -12.40 -6.51 -19.04
N VAL A 175 -13.04 -7.66 -19.21
CA VAL A 175 -12.44 -8.89 -19.74
C VAL A 175 -13.31 -9.37 -20.91
N ALA A 176 -12.72 -9.41 -22.11
CA ALA A 176 -13.37 -9.99 -23.28
C ALA A 176 -13.46 -11.51 -23.11
N LEU A 177 -14.64 -12.07 -23.37
CA LEU A 177 -14.82 -13.51 -23.40
C LEU A 177 -14.34 -14.09 -24.74
N PRO A 178 -13.87 -15.35 -24.76
CA PRO A 178 -13.49 -16.00 -26.00
C PRO A 178 -14.68 -16.11 -26.97
N PRO A 179 -14.45 -16.19 -28.30
CA PRO A 179 -15.52 -16.48 -29.24
C PRO A 179 -16.21 -17.81 -28.90
N SER A 180 -17.54 -17.82 -28.91
CA SER A 180 -18.33 -19.02 -28.62
C SER A 180 -19.33 -19.29 -29.74
N LYS A 181 -19.54 -20.58 -30.06
CA LYS A 181 -20.60 -21.01 -30.99
C LYS A 181 -21.99 -21.00 -30.35
N THR A 182 -22.04 -20.95 -29.03
CA THR A 182 -23.26 -20.90 -28.23
C THR A 182 -23.31 -19.59 -27.45
N GLY A 183 -24.51 -19.05 -27.27
CA GLY A 183 -24.70 -17.82 -26.50
C GLY A 183 -24.22 -17.96 -25.06
N TYR A 184 -23.73 -16.86 -24.51
CA TYR A 184 -23.40 -16.76 -23.09
C TYR A 184 -24.66 -16.56 -22.25
N GLN A 185 -24.66 -17.11 -21.03
CA GLN A 185 -25.76 -16.95 -20.08
C GLN A 185 -25.19 -16.70 -18.69
N ALA A 186 -25.76 -15.76 -17.94
CA ALA A 186 -25.49 -15.64 -16.52
C ALA A 186 -26.08 -16.85 -15.76
N LYS A 187 -25.41 -17.25 -14.69
CA LYS A 187 -25.89 -18.28 -13.75
C LYS A 187 -26.04 -17.71 -12.35
N GLU A 188 -26.62 -18.48 -11.46
CA GLU A 188 -26.68 -18.15 -10.04
C GLU A 188 -25.28 -17.88 -9.47
N GLY A 189 -25.19 -16.89 -8.58
CA GLY A 189 -23.93 -16.44 -7.99
C GLY A 189 -23.27 -15.26 -8.68
N TYR A 190 -22.59 -14.43 -7.87
CA TYR A 190 -21.97 -13.19 -8.32
C TYR A 190 -20.88 -13.42 -9.39
N GLY A 191 -20.97 -12.75 -10.53
CA GLY A 191 -19.90 -12.77 -11.53
C GLY A 191 -19.74 -14.09 -12.30
N ILE A 192 -20.73 -15.00 -12.25
CA ILE A 192 -20.70 -16.25 -13.02
C ILE A 192 -21.44 -16.10 -14.36
N ALA A 193 -20.79 -16.53 -15.44
CA ALA A 193 -21.44 -16.79 -16.72
C ALA A 193 -20.96 -18.11 -17.32
N VAL A 194 -21.73 -18.66 -18.24
CA VAL A 194 -21.42 -19.92 -18.91
C VAL A 194 -21.71 -19.84 -20.40
N ASN A 195 -21.03 -20.68 -21.17
CA ASN A 195 -21.51 -21.14 -22.46
C ASN A 195 -21.73 -22.67 -22.40
N SER A 196 -21.98 -23.32 -23.54
CA SER A 196 -22.21 -24.78 -23.55
C SER A 196 -20.99 -25.63 -23.18
N GLN A 197 -19.80 -25.05 -23.05
CA GLN A 197 -18.53 -25.76 -22.85
C GLN A 197 -17.80 -25.35 -21.57
N GLN A 198 -17.99 -24.12 -21.11
CA GLN A 198 -17.11 -23.51 -20.11
C GLN A 198 -17.86 -22.56 -19.17
N VAL A 199 -17.37 -22.50 -17.94
CA VAL A 199 -17.79 -21.57 -16.89
C VAL A 199 -16.77 -20.44 -16.78
N PHE A 200 -17.25 -19.24 -16.48
CA PHE A 200 -16.44 -18.05 -16.30
C PHE A 200 -16.78 -17.36 -14.97
N TYR A 201 -15.75 -17.01 -14.19
CA TYR A 201 -15.86 -16.09 -13.05
C TYR A 201 -15.18 -14.79 -13.43
N LYS A 202 -15.95 -13.69 -13.41
CA LYS A 202 -15.47 -12.36 -13.82
C LYS A 202 -14.75 -12.33 -15.19
N GLY A 203 -15.24 -13.12 -16.13
CA GLY A 203 -14.68 -13.27 -17.48
C GLY A 203 -13.50 -14.24 -17.59
N LEU A 204 -12.99 -14.78 -16.47
CA LEU A 204 -11.89 -15.75 -16.44
C LEU A 204 -12.41 -17.19 -16.46
N PRO A 205 -11.79 -18.11 -17.24
CA PRO A 205 -12.14 -19.53 -17.26
C PRO A 205 -12.09 -20.19 -15.88
N LEU A 206 -13.11 -20.95 -15.51
CA LEU A 206 -12.99 -21.96 -14.46
C LEU A 206 -12.48 -23.29 -15.07
N PRO A 207 -11.31 -23.79 -14.68
CA PRO A 207 -10.75 -25.01 -15.26
C PRO A 207 -11.62 -26.23 -15.01
N ALA A 208 -12.03 -26.91 -16.07
CA ALA A 208 -12.79 -28.18 -16.02
C ALA A 208 -14.13 -28.15 -15.25
N ALA A 209 -14.70 -26.96 -15.03
CA ALA A 209 -16.00 -26.82 -14.38
C ALA A 209 -17.16 -27.22 -15.30
N ASP A 210 -18.16 -27.91 -14.72
CA ASP A 210 -19.38 -28.28 -15.44
C ASP A 210 -20.36 -27.08 -15.56
N PRO A 211 -20.63 -26.57 -16.77
CA PRO A 211 -21.52 -25.43 -16.99
C PRO A 211 -22.97 -25.66 -16.56
N GLN A 212 -23.42 -26.91 -16.46
CA GLN A 212 -24.80 -27.22 -16.09
C GLN A 212 -25.02 -27.16 -14.58
N ASN A 213 -24.00 -27.50 -13.80
CA ASN A 213 -24.12 -27.76 -12.37
C ASN A 213 -23.42 -26.72 -11.48
N ILE A 214 -22.74 -25.72 -12.07
CA ILE A 214 -22.09 -24.65 -11.31
C ILE A 214 -23.10 -23.86 -10.48
N LYS A 215 -22.80 -23.71 -9.18
CA LYS A 215 -23.57 -22.92 -8.22
C LYS A 215 -22.68 -22.41 -7.08
N PRO A 216 -23.09 -21.36 -6.37
CA PRO A 216 -22.43 -20.90 -5.15
C PRO A 216 -22.34 -22.01 -4.09
N VAL A 217 -21.26 -21.99 -3.31
CA VAL A 217 -21.19 -22.75 -2.06
C VAL A 217 -22.00 -22.02 -0.99
N ALA A 218 -22.67 -22.78 -0.12
CA ALA A 218 -23.42 -22.23 1.01
C ALA A 218 -22.49 -21.56 2.03
N VAL A 219 -22.88 -20.39 2.52
CA VAL A 219 -22.23 -19.66 3.61
C VAL A 219 -23.03 -19.96 4.88
N ARG A 220 -22.44 -20.74 5.78
CA ARG A 220 -23.10 -21.10 7.03
C ARG A 220 -22.90 -20.01 8.07
N ARG A 221 -24.02 -19.52 8.60
CA ARG A 221 -24.06 -18.58 9.72
C ARG A 221 -24.75 -19.22 10.91
N GLN A 222 -24.18 -19.03 12.10
CA GLN A 222 -24.78 -19.59 13.31
C GLN A 222 -26.16 -18.98 13.56
N GLY A 223 -27.20 -19.82 13.61
CA GLY A 223 -28.56 -19.41 13.96
C GLY A 223 -29.32 -18.62 12.89
N ARG A 224 -28.86 -18.58 11.63
CA ARG A 224 -29.59 -17.96 10.49
C ARG A 224 -29.66 -18.90 9.29
N ALA A 225 -30.49 -18.54 8.32
CA ALA A 225 -30.50 -19.20 7.02
C ALA A 225 -29.14 -19.01 6.33
N ASP A 226 -28.73 -20.03 5.56
CA ASP A 226 -27.49 -19.99 4.80
C ASP A 226 -27.59 -18.95 3.67
N ASP A 227 -26.54 -18.14 3.53
CA ASP A 227 -26.37 -17.23 2.40
C ASP A 227 -25.58 -17.92 1.27
N GLU A 228 -25.45 -17.28 0.12
CA GLU A 228 -24.63 -17.77 -0.99
C GLU A 228 -23.27 -17.09 -1.02
N SER A 229 -22.22 -17.88 -1.29
CA SER A 229 -20.89 -17.33 -1.48
C SER A 229 -20.78 -16.50 -2.76
N THR A 230 -19.96 -15.46 -2.71
CA THR A 230 -19.63 -14.62 -3.88
C THR A 230 -18.27 -14.94 -4.48
N VAL A 231 -17.55 -15.91 -3.90
CA VAL A 231 -16.19 -16.29 -4.29
C VAL A 231 -15.99 -17.80 -4.33
N HIS A 232 -16.75 -18.61 -3.59
CA HIS A 232 -16.66 -20.07 -3.62
C HIS A 232 -17.80 -20.68 -4.43
N TYR A 233 -17.46 -21.56 -5.36
CA TYR A 233 -18.42 -22.23 -6.25
C TYR A 233 -18.16 -23.73 -6.29
N SER A 234 -19.18 -24.50 -6.64
CA SER A 234 -19.06 -25.91 -6.90
C SER A 234 -19.89 -26.32 -8.12
N ASP A 235 -19.34 -27.25 -8.89
CA ASP A 235 -20.03 -27.89 -10.01
C ASP A 235 -20.63 -29.26 -9.62
N GLY A 236 -20.66 -29.56 -8.31
CA GLY A 236 -21.12 -30.84 -7.75
C GLY A 236 -20.05 -31.93 -7.69
N LYS A 237 -18.88 -31.73 -8.30
CA LYS A 237 -17.72 -32.65 -8.20
C LYS A 237 -16.50 -31.98 -7.57
N GLN A 238 -16.26 -30.74 -7.94
CA GLN A 238 -15.10 -29.94 -7.58
C GLN A 238 -15.55 -28.65 -6.88
N VAL A 239 -14.62 -28.02 -6.18
CA VAL A 239 -14.82 -26.73 -5.51
C VAL A 239 -13.80 -25.73 -6.04
N TYR A 240 -14.25 -24.50 -6.21
CA TYR A 240 -13.49 -23.41 -6.80
C TYR A 240 -13.46 -22.22 -5.83
N TYR A 241 -12.35 -21.52 -5.79
CA TYR A 241 -12.24 -20.18 -5.22
C TYR A 241 -11.95 -19.22 -6.37
N GLN A 242 -12.88 -18.31 -6.66
CA GLN A 242 -12.84 -17.45 -7.84
C GLN A 242 -12.66 -18.30 -9.10
N ASP A 243 -11.63 -18.03 -9.92
CA ASP A 243 -11.26 -18.82 -11.10
C ASP A 243 -10.28 -19.97 -10.81
N GLN A 244 -9.92 -20.20 -9.54
CA GLN A 244 -8.99 -21.26 -9.13
C GLN A 244 -9.73 -22.54 -8.71
N LEU A 245 -9.33 -23.68 -9.29
CA LEU A 245 -9.71 -25.01 -8.81
C LEU A 245 -9.02 -25.34 -7.47
N LEU A 246 -9.80 -25.70 -6.45
CA LEU A 246 -9.27 -26.16 -5.17
C LEU A 246 -9.00 -27.66 -5.18
N PRO A 247 -7.99 -28.15 -4.44
CA PRO A 247 -7.74 -29.58 -4.25
C PRO A 247 -8.76 -30.20 -3.27
N LEU A 248 -10.05 -29.99 -3.53
CA LEU A 248 -11.16 -30.38 -2.69
C LEU A 248 -12.31 -30.91 -3.54
N ALA A 249 -12.79 -32.11 -3.22
CA ALA A 249 -14.00 -32.66 -3.82
C ALA A 249 -15.24 -31.99 -3.21
N ALA A 250 -16.25 -31.75 -4.03
CA ALA A 250 -17.52 -31.21 -3.56
C ALA A 250 -18.30 -32.25 -2.74
N HIS A 251 -18.86 -31.83 -1.61
CA HIS A 251 -19.85 -32.59 -0.84
C HIS A 251 -20.64 -31.66 0.11
N PRO A 252 -21.76 -32.12 0.69
CA PRO A 252 -22.64 -31.26 1.51
C PRO A 252 -22.02 -30.67 2.79
N ASP A 253 -20.87 -31.19 3.23
CA ASP A 253 -20.15 -30.70 4.42
C ASP A 253 -19.03 -29.72 4.08
N VAL A 254 -18.94 -29.29 2.81
CA VAL A 254 -18.13 -28.17 2.37
C VAL A 254 -18.99 -26.91 2.39
N TYR A 255 -18.58 -25.91 3.16
CA TYR A 255 -19.28 -24.63 3.27
C TYR A 255 -18.32 -23.50 3.59
N GLU A 256 -18.69 -22.29 3.20
CA GLU A 256 -17.98 -21.09 3.62
C GLU A 256 -18.41 -20.74 5.07
N LEU A 257 -17.44 -20.38 5.89
CA LEU A 257 -17.66 -19.93 7.26
C LEU A 257 -18.06 -18.46 7.24
N HIS A 258 -19.25 -18.15 7.75
CA HIS A 258 -19.57 -16.76 8.08
C HIS A 258 -18.81 -16.37 9.34
N ILE A 259 -17.85 -15.46 9.19
CA ILE A 259 -17.10 -14.90 10.30
C ILE A 259 -17.75 -13.58 10.68
N GLU A 260 -18.47 -13.59 11.80
CA GLU A 260 -18.87 -12.37 12.48
C GLU A 260 -17.63 -11.82 13.18
N GLY A 261 -17.37 -10.53 13.05
CA GLY A 261 -16.16 -9.94 13.60
C GLY A 261 -16.32 -8.44 13.67
N ASP A 262 -15.79 -7.87 14.75
CA ASP A 262 -15.85 -6.43 15.00
C ASP A 262 -14.99 -5.65 13.98
N ILE A 263 -13.91 -6.28 13.53
CA ILE A 263 -13.21 -5.93 12.30
C ILE A 263 -13.49 -7.08 11.32
N PRO A 264 -14.29 -6.85 10.26
CA PRO A 264 -14.60 -7.90 9.30
C PRO A 264 -13.30 -8.48 8.76
N SER A 265 -13.11 -9.79 8.92
CA SER A 265 -12.09 -10.50 8.17
C SER A 265 -12.36 -10.24 6.69
N ARG A 266 -11.41 -9.62 5.99
CA ARG A 266 -11.49 -9.49 4.53
C ARG A 266 -11.28 -10.82 3.83
N ASN A 267 -10.73 -11.79 4.55
CA ASN A 267 -10.48 -13.13 4.06
C ASN A 267 -11.74 -13.99 4.19
N THR A 268 -11.94 -14.82 3.19
CA THR A 268 -13.00 -15.83 3.12
C THR A 268 -12.46 -17.19 3.52
N TYR A 269 -13.21 -17.94 4.33
CA TYR A 269 -12.78 -19.23 4.84
C TYR A 269 -13.73 -20.33 4.40
N LEU A 270 -13.22 -21.35 3.71
CA LEU A 270 -13.96 -22.54 3.33
C LEU A 270 -13.60 -23.68 4.29
N ALA A 271 -14.61 -24.31 4.89
CA ALA A 271 -14.45 -25.46 5.75
C ALA A 271 -14.97 -26.72 5.06
N ASP A 272 -14.16 -27.78 5.08
CA ASP A 272 -14.60 -29.16 4.87
C ASP A 272 -14.72 -29.79 6.25
N ALA A 273 -15.94 -29.78 6.79
CA ALA A 273 -16.20 -30.28 8.14
C ALA A 273 -16.07 -31.80 8.25
N LYS A 274 -16.15 -32.53 7.14
CA LYS A 274 -16.02 -34.00 7.12
C LYS A 274 -14.59 -34.43 7.36
N ASN A 275 -13.63 -33.78 6.69
CA ASN A 275 -12.20 -34.10 6.83
C ASN A 275 -11.46 -33.15 7.80
N GLY A 276 -12.14 -32.10 8.28
CA GLY A 276 -11.56 -31.08 9.14
C GLY A 276 -10.52 -30.22 8.42
N MET A 277 -10.70 -30.01 7.10
CA MET A 277 -9.83 -29.17 6.28
C MET A 277 -10.37 -27.75 6.22
N VAL A 278 -9.45 -26.79 6.06
CA VAL A 278 -9.78 -25.36 5.95
C VAL A 278 -8.97 -24.75 4.81
N TYR A 279 -9.59 -23.81 4.10
CA TYR A 279 -8.96 -22.97 3.09
C TYR A 279 -9.23 -21.51 3.44
N ALA A 280 -8.25 -20.63 3.25
CA ALA A 280 -8.41 -19.18 3.39
C ALA A 280 -8.03 -18.51 2.08
N ASP A 281 -8.97 -17.79 1.46
CA ASP A 281 -8.79 -17.16 0.14
C ASP A 281 -8.12 -18.10 -0.89
N GLY A 282 -8.68 -19.31 -1.00
CA GLY A 282 -8.18 -20.36 -1.89
C GLY A 282 -6.91 -21.08 -1.44
N HIS A 283 -6.24 -20.62 -0.37
CA HIS A 283 -5.03 -21.26 0.17
C HIS A 283 -5.39 -22.38 1.14
N ALA A 284 -4.97 -23.60 0.83
CA ALA A 284 -5.17 -24.76 1.70
C ALA A 284 -4.31 -24.68 2.96
N PHE A 285 -4.90 -25.02 4.10
CA PHE A 285 -4.13 -25.32 5.30
C PHE A 285 -3.39 -26.65 5.12
N ASP A 286 -2.34 -26.91 5.93
CA ASP A 286 -1.58 -28.15 5.85
C ASP A 286 -2.43 -29.35 6.26
N ALA A 287 -2.76 -30.21 5.29
CA ALA A 287 -3.57 -31.40 5.50
C ALA A 287 -2.99 -32.37 6.56
N LYS A 288 -1.68 -32.33 6.83
CA LYS A 288 -1.06 -33.17 7.87
C LYS A 288 -1.40 -32.73 9.28
N LYS A 289 -1.94 -31.51 9.46
CA LYS A 289 -2.31 -30.94 10.76
C LYS A 289 -3.82 -31.00 11.02
N ALA A 290 -4.62 -31.27 10.00
CA ALA A 290 -6.05 -31.51 10.14
C ALA A 290 -6.32 -32.66 11.15
N PRO A 291 -7.46 -32.65 11.85
CA PRO A 291 -8.57 -31.71 11.68
C PRO A 291 -8.32 -30.36 12.36
N TYR A 292 -8.69 -29.30 11.65
CA TYR A 292 -8.76 -27.93 12.14
C TYR A 292 -10.14 -27.63 12.69
N ARG A 293 -10.20 -26.93 13.82
CA ARG A 293 -11.43 -26.49 14.47
C ARG A 293 -11.38 -24.98 14.67
N LEU A 294 -12.36 -24.27 14.13
CA LEU A 294 -12.52 -22.83 14.37
C LEU A 294 -12.66 -22.57 15.88
N LEU A 295 -11.92 -21.59 16.42
CA LEU A 295 -12.07 -21.21 17.83
C LEU A 295 -13.39 -20.49 18.06
N SER A 296 -13.61 -19.37 17.38
CA SER A 296 -14.83 -18.58 17.45
C SER A 296 -15.17 -18.02 16.08
N ALA A 297 -16.47 -18.00 15.77
CA ALA A 297 -17.02 -17.28 14.63
C ALA A 297 -17.50 -15.87 14.98
N ALA A 298 -17.44 -15.46 16.26
CA ALA A 298 -17.91 -14.16 16.75
C ALA A 298 -16.84 -13.07 16.67
N LEU A 299 -15.57 -13.43 16.93
CA LEU A 299 -14.35 -12.59 16.80
C LEU A 299 -14.54 -11.13 17.23
N LYS A 300 -15.19 -10.92 18.37
CA LYS A 300 -15.39 -9.59 18.96
C LYS A 300 -14.10 -9.08 19.60
N HIS A 301 -13.28 -10.00 20.09
CA HIS A 301 -12.04 -9.75 20.82
C HIS A 301 -10.82 -10.32 20.09
N ALA A 302 -10.88 -10.38 18.75
CA ALA A 302 -9.84 -10.94 17.91
C ALA A 302 -9.65 -10.14 16.62
N ASN A 303 -8.40 -10.03 16.17
CA ASN A 303 -8.04 -9.44 14.89
C ASN A 303 -7.79 -10.48 13.78
N GLN A 304 -7.44 -11.71 14.16
CA GLN A 304 -7.20 -12.85 13.29
C GLN A 304 -8.16 -13.99 13.62
N VAL A 305 -8.66 -14.68 12.59
CA VAL A 305 -9.43 -15.92 12.70
C VAL A 305 -8.49 -17.06 13.10
N LEU A 306 -8.80 -17.75 14.20
CA LEU A 306 -7.94 -18.78 14.76
C LEU A 306 -8.54 -20.18 14.57
N PHE A 307 -7.70 -21.13 14.17
CA PHE A 307 -8.04 -22.54 14.05
C PHE A 307 -7.14 -23.40 14.93
N ALA A 308 -7.74 -24.23 15.78
CA ALA A 308 -7.03 -25.21 16.59
C ALA A 308 -6.86 -26.54 15.85
N ALA A 309 -5.64 -27.05 15.85
CA ALA A 309 -5.29 -28.39 15.40
C ALA A 309 -4.47 -29.10 16.49
N LYS A 310 -4.24 -30.40 16.34
CA LYS A 310 -3.60 -31.24 17.38
C LYS A 310 -2.31 -30.65 17.95
N ASP A 311 -1.48 -30.02 17.11
CA ASP A 311 -0.15 -29.54 17.49
C ASP A 311 -0.04 -28.00 17.60
N GLY A 312 -1.10 -27.25 17.29
CA GLY A 312 -0.98 -25.80 17.25
C GLY A 312 -2.28 -25.03 17.05
N ILE A 313 -2.20 -23.73 17.29
CA ILE A 313 -3.18 -22.74 16.85
C ILE A 313 -2.63 -22.07 15.60
N TYR A 314 -3.45 -21.96 14.56
CA TYR A 314 -3.09 -21.47 13.24
C TYR A 314 -3.99 -20.32 12.81
N PHE A 315 -3.47 -19.43 11.97
CA PHE A 315 -4.22 -18.33 11.37
C PHE A 315 -3.69 -18.05 9.96
N TYR A 316 -4.50 -17.42 9.11
CA TYR A 316 -4.05 -16.96 7.79
C TYR A 316 -3.58 -15.51 7.88
N ASN A 317 -2.36 -15.24 7.41
CA ASN A 317 -1.80 -13.91 7.32
C ASN A 317 -1.93 -13.38 5.89
N ALA A 318 -2.90 -12.47 5.69
CA ALA A 318 -3.19 -11.88 4.39
C ALA A 318 -2.04 -11.03 3.82
N GLU A 319 -1.17 -10.47 4.66
CA GLU A 319 -0.03 -9.66 4.21
C GLU A 319 1.09 -10.51 3.59
N THR A 320 1.19 -11.78 4.01
CA THR A 320 2.20 -12.72 3.50
C THR A 320 1.60 -13.85 2.67
N GLU A 321 0.27 -13.91 2.55
CA GLU A 321 -0.53 -14.95 1.90
C GLU A 321 -0.20 -16.36 2.41
N LYS A 322 0.03 -16.50 3.72
CA LYS A 322 0.46 -17.77 4.33
C LYS A 322 -0.34 -18.13 5.57
N VAL A 323 -0.51 -19.43 5.76
CA VAL A 323 -1.00 -20.00 7.03
C VAL A 323 0.18 -20.07 8.00
N GLU A 324 0.03 -19.38 9.12
CA GLU A 324 1.04 -19.28 10.17
C GLU A 324 0.59 -19.98 11.45
N ARG A 325 1.56 -20.46 12.23
CA ARG A 325 1.31 -21.10 13.53
C ARG A 325 1.57 -20.09 14.65
N ALA A 326 0.52 -19.68 15.34
CA ALA A 326 0.58 -18.74 16.47
C ALA A 326 1.21 -19.35 17.73
N GLY A 327 1.07 -20.67 17.94
CA GLY A 327 1.61 -21.34 19.11
C GLY A 327 1.14 -22.77 19.29
N LYS A 328 1.49 -23.38 20.43
CA LYS A 328 1.03 -24.72 20.82
C LYS A 328 -0.47 -24.68 21.17
N ASN A 329 -1.22 -25.69 20.74
CA ASN A 329 -2.62 -25.85 21.13
C ASN A 329 -2.70 -26.13 22.65
N PRO A 330 -3.34 -25.27 23.45
CA PRO A 330 -3.49 -25.50 24.89
C PRO A 330 -4.70 -26.37 25.25
N PHE A 331 -5.62 -26.63 24.30
CA PHE A 331 -6.84 -27.39 24.54
C PHE A 331 -6.55 -28.89 24.58
N VAL A 332 -6.95 -29.53 25.67
CA VAL A 332 -6.74 -30.97 25.87
C VAL A 332 -7.47 -31.73 24.77
N GLN A 333 -6.74 -32.57 24.03
CA GLN A 333 -7.28 -33.37 22.91
C GLN A 333 -7.96 -32.54 21.81
N ASN A 334 -7.59 -31.27 21.64
CA ASN A 334 -8.26 -30.33 20.73
C ASN A 334 -9.77 -30.18 21.03
N ASN A 335 -10.18 -30.39 22.28
CA ASN A 335 -11.55 -30.29 22.72
C ASN A 335 -11.77 -29.03 23.57
N PHE A 336 -12.68 -28.19 23.13
CA PHE A 336 -13.11 -26.98 23.83
C PHE A 336 -14.57 -26.69 23.51
N GLU A 337 -15.20 -25.84 24.31
CA GLU A 337 -16.55 -25.34 24.11
C GLU A 337 -16.52 -23.82 24.23
N GLU A 338 -17.10 -23.11 23.27
CA GLU A 338 -17.31 -21.66 23.39
C GLU A 338 -18.55 -21.42 24.26
N ILE A 339 -18.34 -20.87 25.46
CA ILE A 339 -19.39 -20.68 26.47
C ILE A 339 -19.96 -19.25 26.48
N ALA A 340 -19.23 -18.33 25.86
CA ALA A 340 -19.64 -16.97 25.52
C ALA A 340 -18.73 -16.50 24.36
N PRO A 341 -19.08 -15.43 23.63
CA PRO A 341 -18.29 -14.94 22.51
C PRO A 341 -16.81 -14.75 22.85
N ASP A 342 -15.95 -15.48 22.15
CA ASP A 342 -14.49 -15.55 22.35
C ASP A 342 -14.02 -16.05 23.73
N VAL A 343 -14.89 -16.73 24.49
CA VAL A 343 -14.58 -17.36 25.78
C VAL A 343 -14.79 -18.87 25.70
N PHE A 344 -13.75 -19.63 26.03
CA PHE A 344 -13.71 -21.07 25.85
C PHE A 344 -13.47 -21.82 27.16
N ARG A 345 -14.13 -22.95 27.29
CA ARG A 345 -13.87 -23.96 28.31
C ARG A 345 -13.15 -25.15 27.69
N SER A 346 -12.06 -25.60 28.31
CA SER A 346 -11.42 -26.89 27.97
C SER A 346 -10.90 -27.55 29.24
N GLY A 347 -11.44 -28.73 29.55
CA GLY A 347 -11.24 -29.37 30.85
C GLY A 347 -11.74 -28.48 32.00
N ASP A 348 -10.87 -28.21 32.97
CA ASP A 348 -11.16 -27.36 34.12
C ASP A 348 -10.59 -25.94 33.99
N LYS A 349 -10.18 -25.53 32.77
CA LYS A 349 -9.64 -24.20 32.49
C LYS A 349 -10.59 -23.36 31.64
N ILE A 350 -10.49 -22.05 31.84
CA ILE A 350 -11.15 -21.02 31.02
C ILE A 350 -10.09 -20.26 30.24
N PHE A 351 -10.32 -20.16 28.94
CA PHE A 351 -9.51 -19.42 27.99
C PHE A 351 -10.35 -18.34 27.33
N TYR A 352 -9.71 -17.29 26.83
CA TYR A 352 -10.44 -16.25 26.11
C TYR A 352 -9.54 -15.49 25.15
N LEU A 353 -10.13 -14.79 24.17
CA LEU A 353 -9.37 -13.95 23.23
C LEU A 353 -9.21 -12.51 23.73
N SER A 354 -8.13 -11.90 23.29
CA SER A 354 -7.91 -10.46 23.41
C SER A 354 -7.30 -9.88 22.15
N ALA A 355 -7.87 -8.77 21.69
CA ALA A 355 -7.38 -8.00 20.56
C ALA A 355 -6.34 -6.98 21.02
N GLY A 356 -5.25 -6.85 20.26
CA GLY A 356 -4.21 -5.86 20.49
C GLY A 356 -3.79 -5.17 19.21
N GLU A 357 -3.49 -3.87 19.29
CA GLU A 357 -2.94 -3.09 18.19
C GLU A 357 -1.64 -2.43 18.60
N VAL A 358 -0.65 -2.41 17.70
CA VAL A 358 0.60 -1.67 17.90
C VAL A 358 0.59 -0.47 16.98
N TRP A 359 0.62 0.73 17.56
CA TRP A 359 0.65 2.00 16.82
C TRP A 359 2.03 2.65 16.92
N GLY A 360 2.58 3.05 15.78
CA GLY A 360 3.83 3.80 15.74
C GLY A 360 3.56 5.29 15.91
N HIS A 361 4.42 5.98 16.66
CA HIS A 361 4.27 7.39 17.04
C HIS A 361 4.04 8.36 15.84
N LYS A 362 4.46 8.01 14.61
CA LYS A 362 4.24 8.79 13.38
C LYS A 362 3.98 7.94 12.13
N SER A 363 3.77 6.64 12.30
CA SER A 363 3.67 5.69 11.20
C SER A 363 2.32 4.98 11.13
N GLY A 364 1.39 5.32 12.05
CA GLY A 364 0.06 4.70 12.10
C GLY A 364 0.11 3.28 12.65
N LEU A 365 -0.95 2.52 12.40
CA LEU A 365 -1.07 1.11 12.79
C LEU A 365 0.09 0.31 12.17
N GLN A 366 0.87 -0.35 13.02
CA GLN A 366 2.01 -1.19 12.63
C GLN A 366 1.63 -2.66 12.59
N SER A 367 0.83 -3.10 13.55
CA SER A 367 0.40 -4.49 13.60
C SER A 367 -0.89 -4.68 14.38
N ARG A 368 -1.58 -5.77 14.04
CA ARG A 368 -2.74 -6.27 14.77
C ARG A 368 -2.45 -7.64 15.32
N ASN A 369 -3.00 -7.90 16.51
CA ASN A 369 -2.69 -9.10 17.28
C ASN A 369 -3.97 -9.71 17.87
N THR A 370 -4.07 -11.03 17.84
CA THR A 370 -5.01 -11.80 18.67
C THR A 370 -4.19 -12.58 19.68
N HIS A 371 -4.51 -12.41 20.95
CA HIS A 371 -3.92 -13.13 22.06
C HIS A 371 -4.89 -14.19 22.56
N LEU A 372 -4.41 -15.41 22.79
CA LEU A 372 -5.15 -16.42 23.54
C LEU A 372 -4.66 -16.41 24.98
N MET A 373 -5.59 -16.14 25.89
CA MET A 373 -5.35 -15.96 27.31
C MET A 373 -5.87 -17.17 28.10
N SER A 374 -5.22 -17.49 29.23
CA SER A 374 -5.74 -18.40 30.26
C SER A 374 -6.11 -17.58 31.48
N LEU A 375 -7.34 -17.73 31.98
CA LEU A 375 -7.77 -17.05 33.20
C LEU A 375 -7.08 -17.66 34.43
N ASN A 376 -6.53 -16.83 35.33
CA ASN A 376 -5.78 -17.31 36.50
C ASN A 376 -6.70 -17.61 37.69
N ALA A 377 -6.34 -18.67 38.42
CA ALA A 377 -6.93 -19.02 39.72
C ALA A 377 -8.46 -19.12 39.71
N VAL A 378 -9.01 -19.69 38.63
CA VAL A 378 -10.44 -20.02 38.46
C VAL A 378 -10.53 -21.40 37.81
N THR A 379 -11.44 -22.24 38.32
CA THR A 379 -11.77 -23.53 37.72
C THR A 379 -13.03 -23.38 36.87
N ALA A 380 -13.05 -24.02 35.70
CA ALA A 380 -14.23 -23.97 34.83
C ALA A 380 -15.46 -24.60 35.50
N SER A 381 -15.26 -25.63 36.32
CA SER A 381 -16.31 -26.26 37.13
C SER A 381 -16.91 -25.34 38.19
N GLY A 382 -16.12 -24.39 38.72
CA GLY A 382 -16.56 -23.42 39.71
C GLY A 382 -17.17 -22.15 39.12
N MET A 383 -17.27 -22.05 37.79
CA MET A 383 -17.75 -20.87 37.09
C MET A 383 -19.25 -21.01 36.78
N ARG A 384 -20.07 -20.10 37.31
CA ARG A 384 -21.52 -20.12 37.16
C ARG A 384 -22.04 -18.78 36.66
N HIS A 385 -22.89 -18.80 35.64
CA HIS A 385 -23.60 -17.61 35.18
C HIS A 385 -24.57 -17.11 36.26
N ILE A 386 -24.57 -15.80 36.51
CA ILE A 386 -25.47 -15.14 37.46
C ILE A 386 -26.19 -13.97 36.78
N GLY A 387 -27.49 -13.87 37.02
CA GLY A 387 -28.36 -12.88 36.39
C GLY A 387 -29.37 -13.51 35.43
N ASP A 388 -30.56 -12.91 35.40
CA ASP A 388 -31.68 -13.31 34.55
C ASP A 388 -31.90 -12.31 33.39
N ALA A 389 -31.21 -11.16 33.44
CA ALA A 389 -31.32 -10.12 32.43
C ALA A 389 -30.59 -10.55 31.14
N ASN A 390 -31.33 -10.60 30.03
CA ASN A 390 -30.77 -10.83 28.70
C ASN A 390 -30.04 -9.55 28.23
N ASN A 391 -28.88 -9.27 28.82
CA ASN A 391 -28.09 -8.11 28.48
C ASN A 391 -27.37 -8.35 27.13
N ARG A 392 -27.71 -7.52 26.15
CA ARG A 392 -27.18 -7.58 24.78
C ARG A 392 -25.65 -7.47 24.71
N TYR A 393 -25.02 -6.91 25.72
CA TYR A 393 -23.61 -6.49 25.66
C TYR A 393 -22.66 -7.34 26.49
N GLY A 394 -23.17 -8.31 27.24
CA GLY A 394 -22.35 -9.21 28.03
C GLY A 394 -23.11 -9.78 29.21
N ASN A 395 -22.45 -10.65 29.96
CA ASN A 395 -23.07 -11.46 30.99
C ASN A 395 -22.14 -11.67 32.19
N ILE A 396 -22.73 -11.87 33.37
CA ILE A 396 -21.99 -11.96 34.62
C ILE A 396 -21.82 -13.41 35.04
N TRP A 397 -20.61 -13.73 35.48
CA TRP A 397 -20.20 -15.04 35.94
C TRP A 397 -19.55 -14.94 37.30
N GLN A 398 -19.76 -15.94 38.14
CA GLN A 398 -19.22 -16.02 39.48
C GLN A 398 -18.36 -17.28 39.63
N SER A 399 -17.24 -17.13 40.33
CA SER A 399 -16.48 -18.27 40.85
C SER A 399 -16.01 -17.98 42.28
N GLY A 400 -16.56 -18.73 43.23
CA GLY A 400 -16.37 -18.43 44.65
C GLY A 400 -16.84 -17.01 45.00
N SER A 401 -15.94 -16.20 45.57
CA SER A 401 -16.20 -14.78 45.89
C SER A 401 -15.84 -13.79 44.77
N ARG A 402 -15.37 -14.29 43.61
CA ARG A 402 -14.95 -13.46 42.47
C ARG A 402 -16.06 -13.40 41.42
N TYR A 403 -16.13 -12.26 40.74
CA TYR A 403 -17.13 -11.96 39.74
C TYR A 403 -16.46 -11.51 38.45
N PHE A 404 -17.00 -11.96 37.32
CA PHE A 404 -16.45 -11.73 36.00
C PHE A 404 -17.55 -11.24 35.07
N TYR A 405 -17.22 -10.27 34.25
CA TYR A 405 -18.04 -9.80 33.15
C TYR A 405 -17.46 -10.35 31.86
N PHE A 406 -18.25 -11.18 31.17
CA PHE A 406 -17.94 -11.69 29.84
C PHE A 406 -18.51 -10.72 28.85
N ASP A 407 -17.63 -10.04 28.13
CA ASP A 407 -18.00 -8.97 27.22
C ASP A 407 -18.55 -9.51 25.90
N ASP A 408 -19.56 -8.85 25.37
CA ASP A 408 -20.14 -9.09 24.05
C ASP A 408 -20.19 -7.79 23.20
N LEU A 409 -19.51 -6.72 23.65
CA LEU A 409 -19.37 -5.47 22.90
C LEU A 409 -18.28 -5.55 21.85
N GLY A 410 -17.10 -6.05 22.23
CA GLY A 410 -15.95 -6.17 21.35
C GLY A 410 -14.96 -5.00 21.36
N SER A 411 -13.83 -5.26 20.71
CA SER A 411 -12.64 -4.41 20.71
C SER A 411 -12.83 -2.99 20.13
N SER A 412 -13.69 -2.81 19.14
CA SER A 412 -14.06 -1.51 18.54
C SER A 412 -14.76 -0.60 19.54
N GLN A 413 -15.40 -1.19 20.57
CA GLN A 413 -16.06 -0.45 21.63
C GLN A 413 -15.14 -0.17 22.82
N LEU A 414 -13.82 -0.31 22.64
CA LEU A 414 -12.78 -0.16 23.66
C LEU A 414 -12.78 -1.31 24.69
N MET A 415 -13.32 -2.46 24.33
CA MET A 415 -13.30 -3.70 25.11
C MET A 415 -12.37 -4.72 24.46
N PRO A 416 -11.03 -4.59 24.54
CA PRO A 416 -10.10 -5.49 23.84
C PRO A 416 -10.03 -6.92 24.41
N GLN A 417 -10.68 -7.23 25.53
CA GLN A 417 -10.62 -8.55 26.19
C GLN A 417 -12.03 -9.09 26.36
N ALA A 418 -12.22 -10.39 26.15
CA ALA A 418 -13.54 -10.99 26.35
C ALA A 418 -13.91 -11.14 27.84
N ILE A 419 -12.97 -11.04 28.78
CA ILE A 419 -13.22 -11.19 30.22
C ILE A 419 -12.63 -10.03 31.03
N TYR A 420 -13.47 -9.41 31.85
CA TYR A 420 -13.10 -8.44 32.88
C TYR A 420 -13.49 -8.95 34.26
N GLU A 421 -12.71 -8.61 35.29
CA GLU A 421 -13.04 -8.87 36.68
C GLU A 421 -13.83 -7.69 37.27
N VAL A 422 -14.95 -8.01 37.92
CA VAL A 422 -15.80 -7.06 38.64
C VAL A 422 -15.30 -6.99 40.09
N LYS A 423 -14.97 -5.79 40.57
CA LYS A 423 -14.26 -5.62 41.85
C LYS A 423 -15.10 -5.88 43.10
N ASP A 424 -16.41 -5.78 43.01
CA ASP A 424 -17.29 -5.93 44.16
C ASP A 424 -18.63 -6.58 43.77
N ALA A 425 -19.24 -7.24 44.76
CA ALA A 425 -20.48 -7.98 44.58
C ALA A 425 -21.69 -7.08 44.23
N ALA A 426 -21.69 -5.82 44.70
CA ALA A 426 -22.79 -4.91 44.41
C ALA A 426 -22.81 -4.52 42.92
N THR A 427 -21.65 -4.21 42.34
CA THR A 427 -21.49 -3.99 40.90
C THR A 427 -21.87 -5.23 40.10
N ALA A 428 -21.46 -6.43 40.55
CA ALA A 428 -21.80 -7.67 39.86
C ALA A 428 -23.32 -7.90 39.85
N GLN A 429 -24.00 -7.66 40.97
CA GLN A 429 -25.44 -7.77 41.08
C GLN A 429 -26.17 -6.69 40.25
N GLU A 430 -25.66 -5.46 40.23
CA GLU A 430 -26.16 -4.36 39.40
C GLU A 430 -26.13 -4.76 37.92
N LEU A 431 -24.99 -5.25 37.42
CA LEU A 431 -24.83 -5.71 36.04
C LEU A 431 -25.69 -6.94 35.72
N ALA A 432 -25.88 -7.84 36.69
CA ALA A 432 -26.67 -9.07 36.51
C ALA A 432 -28.19 -8.83 36.46
N THR A 433 -28.66 -7.67 36.95
CA THR A 433 -30.10 -7.35 37.07
C THR A 433 -30.56 -6.18 36.23
N THR A 434 -29.63 -5.34 35.75
CA THR A 434 -29.96 -4.18 34.93
C THR A 434 -30.30 -4.60 33.51
N GLU A 435 -31.55 -4.40 33.11
CA GLU A 435 -31.98 -4.53 31.73
C GLU A 435 -31.48 -3.34 30.89
N ASN A 436 -31.19 -3.57 29.61
CA ASN A 436 -30.81 -2.53 28.64
C ASN A 436 -29.62 -1.65 29.09
N LEU A 437 -28.58 -2.28 29.66
CA LEU A 437 -27.34 -1.59 30.00
C LEU A 437 -26.80 -0.84 28.77
N SER A 438 -26.42 0.44 28.91
CA SER A 438 -25.82 1.18 27.80
C SER A 438 -24.33 0.85 27.67
N THR A 439 -23.77 1.06 26.47
CA THR A 439 -22.33 0.97 26.24
C THR A 439 -21.54 1.95 27.12
N ASP A 440 -22.08 3.14 27.35
CA ASP A 440 -21.48 4.15 28.22
C ASP A 440 -21.44 3.72 29.69
N ASN A 441 -22.44 2.99 30.17
CA ASN A 441 -22.43 2.45 31.54
C ASN A 441 -21.23 1.50 31.73
N ILE A 442 -20.97 0.62 30.77
CA ILE A 442 -19.84 -0.33 30.83
C ILE A 442 -18.50 0.43 30.83
N ARG A 443 -18.36 1.44 29.96
CA ARG A 443 -17.14 2.29 29.91
C ARG A 443 -16.94 3.11 31.19
N ASN A 444 -18.01 3.58 31.80
CA ASN A 444 -17.95 4.27 33.08
C ASN A 444 -17.46 3.34 34.20
N LEU A 445 -17.90 2.08 34.21
CA LEU A 445 -17.39 1.09 35.17
C LEU A 445 -15.91 0.77 34.97
N LEU A 446 -15.44 0.71 33.72
CA LEU A 446 -14.01 0.58 33.41
C LEU A 446 -13.19 1.78 33.89
N SER A 447 -13.61 3.00 33.54
CA SER A 447 -12.89 4.22 33.92
C SER A 447 -12.89 4.46 35.44
N ALA A 448 -13.96 4.05 36.13
CA ALA A 448 -14.03 4.05 37.58
C ALA A 448 -13.25 2.91 38.26
N GLY A 449 -12.66 1.98 37.49
CA GLY A 449 -11.92 0.83 38.02
C GLY A 449 -12.78 -0.24 38.71
N ARG A 450 -14.11 -0.20 38.52
CA ARG A 450 -15.06 -1.22 39.02
C ARG A 450 -15.06 -2.47 38.14
N LEU A 451 -14.74 -2.30 36.85
CA LEU A 451 -14.34 -3.36 35.93
C LEU A 451 -12.85 -3.21 35.63
N VAL A 452 -12.08 -4.29 35.69
CA VAL A 452 -10.66 -4.29 35.32
C VAL A 452 -10.32 -5.50 34.48
N PRO A 453 -9.27 -5.45 33.64
CA PRO A 453 -8.72 -6.64 33.01
C PRO A 453 -8.56 -7.80 34.00
N ALA A 454 -9.10 -8.97 33.66
CA ALA A 454 -8.97 -10.14 34.51
C ALA A 454 -7.50 -10.59 34.59
N ALA A 455 -7.06 -11.03 35.76
CA ALA A 455 -5.71 -11.57 35.93
C ALA A 455 -5.56 -12.87 35.14
N SER A 456 -4.67 -12.87 34.14
CA SER A 456 -4.56 -13.94 33.15
C SER A 456 -3.13 -14.13 32.64
N GLU A 457 -2.84 -15.32 32.15
CA GLU A 457 -1.60 -15.66 31.45
C GLU A 457 -1.82 -15.60 29.93
N LYS A 458 -0.95 -14.89 29.20
CA LYS A 458 -0.95 -14.91 27.73
C LYS A 458 -0.21 -16.16 27.24
N LEU A 459 -0.92 -17.05 26.56
CA LEU A 459 -0.36 -18.31 26.09
C LEU A 459 0.32 -18.20 24.73
N LEU A 460 -0.25 -17.41 23.82
CA LEU A 460 0.24 -17.22 22.46
C LEU A 460 -0.27 -15.92 21.85
N SER A 461 0.24 -15.58 20.67
CA SER A 461 -0.20 -14.42 19.89
C SER A 461 -0.16 -14.76 18.40
N ALA A 462 -1.24 -14.49 17.69
CA ALA A 462 -1.25 -14.35 16.24
C ALA A 462 -1.00 -12.87 15.92
N THR A 463 -0.10 -12.57 14.99
CA THR A 463 0.30 -11.20 14.67
C THR A 463 0.35 -11.02 13.16
N THR A 464 -0.25 -9.94 12.68
CA THR A 464 -0.14 -9.47 11.30
C THR A 464 0.54 -8.12 11.32
N ASP A 465 1.76 -8.05 10.78
CA ASP A 465 2.53 -6.82 10.64
C ASP A 465 2.23 -6.17 9.29
N TYR A 466 1.86 -4.90 9.32
CA TYR A 466 1.63 -4.07 8.13
C TYR A 466 2.96 -3.43 7.71
N ASP A 467 3.80 -4.18 7.01
CA ASP A 467 5.01 -3.60 6.44
C ASP A 467 4.64 -2.66 5.28
N ASN A 468 5.19 -1.45 5.25
CA ASN A 468 5.04 -0.53 4.12
C ASN A 468 6.38 -0.47 3.37
N PRO A 469 6.66 -1.45 2.48
CA PRO A 469 7.91 -1.54 1.74
C PRO A 469 8.15 -0.30 0.86
N ASP A 470 7.08 0.30 0.33
CA ASP A 470 7.16 1.49 -0.54
C ASP A 470 7.77 2.69 0.20
N ARG A 471 7.43 2.88 1.48
CA ARG A 471 8.01 3.97 2.29
C ARG A 471 9.49 3.73 2.62
N LYS A 472 9.87 2.47 2.90
CA LYS A 472 11.27 2.10 3.18
C LYS A 472 12.16 2.29 1.94
N ALA A 473 11.67 1.91 0.75
CA ALA A 473 12.41 2.06 -0.50
C ALA A 473 12.78 3.53 -0.77
N VAL A 474 11.87 4.47 -0.52
CA VAL A 474 12.13 5.92 -0.67
C VAL A 474 13.24 6.40 0.28
N PHE A 475 13.21 5.97 1.55
CA PHE A 475 14.25 6.34 2.51
C PHE A 475 15.63 5.76 2.16
N TRP A 476 15.68 4.52 1.65
CA TRP A 476 16.93 3.90 1.19
C TRP A 476 17.53 4.63 -0.02
N ILE A 477 16.69 5.06 -0.97
CA ILE A 477 17.14 5.83 -2.14
C ILE A 477 17.75 7.17 -1.71
N ILE A 478 17.09 7.91 -0.81
CA ILE A 478 17.59 9.20 -0.29
C ILE A 478 18.88 9.00 0.52
N GLY A 479 18.88 8.03 1.44
CA GLY A 479 20.04 7.71 2.28
C GLY A 479 21.26 7.27 1.46
N GLY A 480 21.04 6.45 0.42
CA GLY A 480 22.09 6.02 -0.50
C GLY A 480 22.75 7.18 -1.25
N GLY A 481 21.96 8.16 -1.72
CA GLY A 481 22.49 9.36 -2.39
C GLY A 481 23.37 10.23 -1.47
N ILE A 482 22.96 10.40 -0.21
CA ILE A 482 23.75 11.15 0.79
C ILE A 482 25.06 10.41 1.11
N ALA A 483 24.99 9.09 1.33
CA ALA A 483 26.17 8.27 1.62
C ALA A 483 27.20 8.31 0.49
N LEU A 484 26.74 8.22 -0.77
CA LEU A 484 27.62 8.31 -1.95
C LEU A 484 28.32 9.67 -2.04
N THR A 485 27.60 10.76 -1.73
CA THR A 485 28.16 12.13 -1.72
C THR A 485 29.24 12.27 -0.64
N LEU A 486 28.96 11.80 0.57
CA LEU A 486 29.93 11.81 1.67
C LEU A 486 31.16 10.93 1.36
N LEU A 487 30.95 9.78 0.73
CA LEU A 487 32.02 8.90 0.27
C LEU A 487 32.91 9.57 -0.78
N MET A 488 32.34 10.29 -1.76
CA MET A 488 33.14 11.06 -2.72
C MET A 488 33.95 12.15 -2.04
N VAL A 489 33.36 12.91 -1.11
CA VAL A 489 34.09 13.93 -0.32
C VAL A 489 35.23 13.30 0.48
N PHE A 490 35.00 12.13 1.08
CA PHE A 490 36.01 11.38 1.82
C PHE A 490 37.13 10.85 0.93
N LEU A 491 36.82 10.27 -0.23
CA LEU A 491 37.83 9.73 -1.16
C LEU A 491 38.69 10.84 -1.77
N LEU A 492 38.10 12.02 -2.00
CA LEU A 492 38.80 13.18 -2.54
C LEU A 492 39.52 14.02 -1.48
N ARG A 493 39.34 13.72 -0.19
CA ARG A 493 39.94 14.50 0.91
C ARG A 493 41.46 14.62 0.76
N ASN A 494 41.98 15.80 1.04
CA ASN A 494 43.41 16.15 0.95
C ASN A 494 44.04 16.04 -0.46
N LYS A 495 43.25 15.82 -1.53
CA LYS A 495 43.76 15.93 -2.90
C LYS A 495 43.92 17.40 -3.28
N LYS A 496 45.11 17.80 -3.74
CA LYS A 496 45.39 19.12 -4.29
C LYS A 496 44.69 19.29 -5.65
N ILE A 497 43.85 20.32 -5.78
CA ILE A 497 43.17 20.69 -7.04
C ILE A 497 43.72 22.04 -7.49
N ALA A 498 44.53 22.04 -8.54
CA ALA A 498 45.06 23.28 -9.10
C ALA A 498 43.91 24.13 -9.67
N PRO A 499 43.91 25.47 -9.49
CA PRO A 499 42.87 26.35 -10.02
C PRO A 499 42.88 26.49 -11.55
N PHE A 500 43.94 26.05 -12.20
CA PHE A 500 44.09 26.01 -13.66
C PHE A 500 44.88 24.77 -14.09
N ILE A 501 44.82 24.48 -15.38
CA ILE A 501 45.65 23.50 -16.06
C ILE A 501 46.28 24.17 -17.27
N LEU A 502 47.59 24.03 -17.42
CA LEU A 502 48.34 24.42 -18.60
C LEU A 502 48.44 23.22 -19.52
N LYS A 503 47.90 23.34 -20.73
CA LYS A 503 47.94 22.27 -21.73
C LYS A 503 48.03 22.89 -23.13
N ASP A 504 49.02 22.45 -23.88
CA ASP A 504 49.35 23.00 -25.20
C ASP A 504 49.58 24.52 -25.09
N GLU A 505 48.91 25.34 -25.92
CA GLU A 505 48.98 26.81 -25.88
C GLU A 505 47.90 27.46 -24.98
N TRP A 506 47.28 26.71 -24.07
CA TRP A 506 46.11 27.17 -23.31
C TRP A 506 46.29 27.08 -21.80
N LEU A 507 45.91 28.15 -21.11
CA LEU A 507 45.54 28.12 -19.69
C LEU A 507 44.05 27.86 -19.58
N ILE A 508 43.68 26.78 -18.89
CA ILE A 508 42.29 26.39 -18.69
C ILE A 508 41.95 26.47 -17.21
N ILE A 509 40.95 27.26 -16.85
CA ILE A 509 40.51 27.37 -15.46
C ILE A 509 39.90 26.03 -15.02
N ASN A 510 40.37 25.48 -13.90
CA ASN A 510 39.93 24.19 -13.38
C ASN A 510 38.76 24.38 -12.40
N ASN A 511 37.64 24.87 -12.94
CA ASN A 511 36.37 25.01 -12.25
C ASN A 511 35.24 24.59 -13.21
N LEU A 512 33.99 24.72 -12.78
CA LEU A 512 32.85 24.34 -13.61
C LEU A 512 32.77 25.12 -14.95
N SER A 513 33.27 26.36 -15.06
CA SER A 513 33.21 27.05 -16.35
C SER A 513 34.24 26.54 -17.37
N PHE A 514 35.34 25.94 -16.90
CA PHE A 514 36.43 25.43 -17.73
C PHE A 514 36.90 26.43 -18.80
N LYS A 515 36.85 27.73 -18.48
CA LYS A 515 37.15 28.79 -19.43
C LYS A 515 38.62 28.72 -19.85
N LYS A 516 38.86 28.89 -21.15
CA LYS A 516 40.20 28.81 -21.77
C LYS A 516 40.73 30.19 -22.14
N TYR A 517 42.03 30.36 -21.99
CA TYR A 517 42.78 31.55 -22.36
C TYR A 517 44.02 31.11 -23.14
N ARG A 518 44.24 31.65 -24.35
CA ARG A 518 45.48 31.39 -25.08
C ARG A 518 46.62 32.03 -24.31
N ILE A 519 47.70 31.30 -24.09
CA ILE A 519 48.84 31.78 -23.30
C ILE A 519 49.40 33.09 -23.89
N ALA A 520 49.48 33.20 -25.22
CA ALA A 520 49.94 34.41 -25.92
C ALA A 520 49.04 35.65 -25.72
N GLU A 521 47.78 35.46 -25.32
CA GLU A 521 46.82 36.53 -25.09
C GLU A 521 46.72 36.92 -23.62
N ILE A 522 47.47 36.26 -22.73
CA ILE A 522 47.48 36.55 -21.30
C ILE A 522 48.56 37.60 -21.03
N GLU A 523 48.13 38.77 -20.55
CA GLU A 523 49.05 39.79 -20.04
C GLU A 523 49.62 39.36 -18.68
N LYS A 524 48.74 38.94 -17.76
CA LYS A 524 49.11 38.45 -16.43
C LYS A 524 47.99 37.65 -15.75
N VAL A 525 48.36 36.89 -14.72
CA VAL A 525 47.42 36.25 -13.78
C VAL A 525 47.54 36.90 -12.40
N VAL A 526 46.43 37.37 -11.87
CA VAL A 526 46.35 38.08 -10.60
C VAL A 526 45.78 37.16 -9.53
N PHE A 527 46.52 36.99 -8.43
CA PHE A 527 46.11 36.24 -7.25
C PHE A 527 45.72 37.18 -6.10
N LYS A 528 44.75 36.74 -5.29
CA LYS A 528 44.34 37.36 -4.03
C LYS A 528 44.20 36.31 -2.95
N ILE A 529 44.47 36.69 -1.70
CA ILE A 529 44.22 35.85 -0.54
C ILE A 529 43.20 36.58 0.34
N GLU A 530 42.06 35.94 0.58
CA GLU A 530 40.97 36.55 1.36
C GLU A 530 40.54 35.66 2.51
N ARG A 531 40.08 36.28 3.60
CA ARG A 531 39.46 35.57 4.71
C ARG A 531 38.10 34.99 4.28
N ALA A 532 37.87 33.71 4.56
CA ALA A 532 36.61 33.04 4.25
C ALA A 532 35.53 33.34 5.32
N PRO A 533 34.23 33.36 4.96
CA PRO A 533 33.15 33.80 5.87
C PRO A 533 32.98 32.98 7.15
N LYS A 534 33.34 31.68 7.13
CA LYS A 534 33.09 30.77 8.26
C LYS A 534 34.34 30.44 9.10
N SER A 535 35.54 30.82 8.64
CA SER A 535 36.88 30.66 9.25
C SER A 535 37.93 30.37 8.16
N GLY A 536 39.20 30.73 8.38
CA GLY A 536 40.32 30.45 7.47
C GLY A 536 40.46 31.42 6.30
N TYR A 537 41.34 31.06 5.37
CA TYR A 537 41.67 31.83 4.17
C TYR A 537 41.41 31.02 2.90
N LYS A 538 41.12 31.72 1.81
CA LYS A 538 40.89 31.16 0.46
C LYS A 538 41.67 31.95 -0.57
N GLY A 539 42.09 31.27 -1.64
CA GLY A 539 42.72 31.91 -2.79
C GLY A 539 41.66 32.39 -3.79
N LYS A 540 41.93 33.49 -4.46
CA LYS A 540 41.22 33.91 -5.67
C LYS A 540 42.21 34.15 -6.80
N MET A 541 41.81 33.86 -8.02
CA MET A 541 42.61 34.03 -9.23
C MET A 541 41.80 34.76 -10.31
N GLN A 542 42.45 35.62 -11.07
CA GLN A 542 41.89 36.34 -12.21
C GLN A 542 42.89 36.37 -13.36
N VAL A 543 42.43 36.15 -14.59
CA VAL A 543 43.28 36.20 -15.80
C VAL A 543 43.06 37.54 -16.51
N TRP A 544 44.12 38.29 -16.74
CA TRP A 544 44.15 39.54 -17.50
C TRP A 544 44.70 39.29 -18.89
N GLN A 545 43.99 39.80 -19.90
CA GLN A 545 44.34 39.65 -21.31
C GLN A 545 45.04 40.90 -21.84
N THR A 546 45.89 40.73 -22.85
CA THR A 546 46.65 41.83 -23.51
C THR A 546 45.76 42.90 -24.16
N ASN A 547 44.48 42.60 -24.39
CA ASN A 547 43.48 43.53 -24.88
C ASN A 547 42.81 44.38 -23.77
N GLY A 548 43.30 44.30 -22.53
CA GLY A 548 42.78 45.03 -21.36
C GLY A 548 41.58 44.38 -20.67
N LYS A 549 41.09 43.21 -21.12
CA LYS A 549 39.97 42.50 -20.47
C LYS A 549 40.46 41.58 -19.35
N ALA A 550 39.75 41.59 -18.22
CA ALA A 550 40.01 40.68 -17.10
C ALA A 550 38.87 39.67 -16.90
N SER A 551 39.20 38.46 -16.45
CA SER A 551 38.20 37.45 -16.05
C SER A 551 37.47 37.85 -14.77
N TRP A 552 36.43 37.12 -14.39
CA TRP A 552 35.96 37.17 -13.00
C TRP A 552 36.97 36.48 -12.08
N PHE A 553 37.00 36.88 -10.81
CA PHE A 553 37.77 36.17 -9.80
C PHE A 553 37.18 34.78 -9.55
N VAL A 554 38.02 33.77 -9.68
CA VAL A 554 37.68 32.37 -9.37
C VAL A 554 38.29 32.01 -8.02
N THR A 555 37.45 31.52 -7.12
CA THR A 555 37.90 31.05 -5.80
C THR A 555 38.51 29.66 -5.92
N PHE A 556 39.61 29.41 -5.20
CA PHE A 556 40.22 28.10 -5.06
C PHE A 556 40.69 27.84 -3.63
N MET A 557 40.84 26.55 -3.31
CA MET A 557 41.42 26.05 -2.07
C MET A 557 42.68 25.27 -2.43
N THR A 558 43.60 25.07 -1.48
CA THR A 558 44.84 24.32 -1.79
C THR A 558 44.56 22.83 -1.99
N LYS A 559 43.51 22.32 -1.33
CA LYS A 559 43.07 20.92 -1.37
C LYS A 559 41.58 20.80 -1.08
N VAL A 560 41.00 19.63 -1.38
CA VAL A 560 39.64 19.30 -0.94
C VAL A 560 39.65 19.06 0.58
N THR A 561 39.11 20.00 1.34
CA THR A 561 39.05 19.95 2.80
C THR A 561 37.79 20.63 3.33
N LEU A 562 37.27 20.12 4.45
CA LEU A 562 36.22 20.78 5.23
C LEU A 562 36.79 21.67 6.35
N MET A 563 38.11 21.59 6.59
CA MET A 563 38.82 22.38 7.59
C MET A 563 39.30 23.71 6.99
N PRO A 564 39.23 24.82 7.75
CA PRO A 564 39.74 26.12 7.32
C PRO A 564 41.26 26.11 7.11
N GLU A 565 41.74 26.80 6.07
CA GLU A 565 43.17 26.90 5.77
C GLU A 565 43.80 28.17 6.34
N SER A 566 45.09 28.12 6.70
CA SER A 566 45.83 29.30 7.17
C SER A 566 46.25 30.20 5.99
N GLU A 567 46.42 31.50 6.24
CA GLU A 567 46.91 32.43 5.21
C GLU A 567 48.27 31.99 4.65
N VAL A 568 49.17 31.51 5.53
CA VAL A 568 50.50 31.00 5.17
C VAL A 568 50.39 29.82 4.21
N THR A 569 49.47 28.90 4.45
CA THR A 569 49.23 27.74 3.59
C THR A 569 48.74 28.15 2.20
N VAL A 570 47.78 29.07 2.14
CA VAL A 570 47.26 29.58 0.86
C VAL A 570 48.32 30.37 0.11
N ARG A 571 49.14 31.17 0.82
CA ARG A 571 50.24 31.96 0.24
C ARG A 571 51.31 31.08 -0.38
N ALA A 572 51.80 30.08 0.35
CA ALA A 572 52.76 29.12 -0.18
C ALA A 572 52.24 28.40 -1.43
N TYR A 573 50.93 28.12 -1.46
CA TYR A 573 50.31 27.52 -2.65
C TYR A 573 50.20 28.50 -3.83
N VAL A 574 49.92 29.78 -3.58
CA VAL A 574 49.98 30.81 -4.63
C VAL A 574 51.38 30.90 -5.22
N GLU A 575 52.43 30.87 -4.39
CA GLU A 575 53.82 30.89 -4.87
C GLU A 575 54.15 29.69 -5.77
N GLU A 576 53.67 28.48 -5.41
CA GLU A 576 53.76 27.28 -6.25
C GLU A 576 53.10 27.50 -7.63
N LEU A 577 51.91 28.11 -7.65
CA LEU A 577 51.17 28.40 -8.89
C LEU A 577 51.83 29.52 -9.73
N GLN A 578 52.41 30.53 -9.10
CA GLN A 578 53.14 31.59 -9.80
C GLN A 578 54.40 31.05 -10.48
N ALA A 579 55.12 30.16 -9.82
CA ALA A 579 56.27 29.47 -10.40
C ALA A 579 55.86 28.60 -11.61
N GLU A 580 54.74 27.88 -11.50
CA GLU A 580 54.17 27.10 -12.61
C GLU A 580 53.83 27.98 -13.82
N LEU A 581 53.22 29.14 -13.59
CA LEU A 581 52.91 30.10 -14.67
C LEU A 581 54.17 30.70 -15.31
N GLN A 582 55.19 30.99 -14.51
CA GLN A 582 56.44 31.58 -14.99
C GLN A 582 57.21 30.64 -15.92
N ILE A 583 57.20 29.33 -15.64
CA ILE A 583 57.81 28.30 -16.53
C ILE A 583 57.20 28.37 -17.93
N HIS A 584 55.92 28.74 -18.04
CA HIS A 584 55.20 28.88 -19.30
C HIS A 584 55.18 30.32 -19.85
N GLY A 585 56.03 31.21 -19.33
CA GLY A 585 56.18 32.59 -19.82
C GLY A 585 55.03 33.52 -19.43
N ILE A 586 54.16 33.12 -18.50
CA ILE A 586 53.00 33.91 -18.07
C ILE A 586 53.38 34.75 -16.85
N LYS A 587 53.23 36.07 -16.94
CA LYS A 587 53.42 36.96 -15.80
C LYS A 587 52.34 36.72 -14.75
N SER A 588 52.69 36.82 -13.47
CA SER A 588 51.72 36.73 -12.39
C SER A 588 52.02 37.75 -11.30
N GLU A 589 50.98 38.18 -10.59
CA GLU A 589 51.10 39.07 -9.44
C GLU A 589 50.20 38.60 -8.30
N LEU A 590 50.68 38.74 -7.07
CA LEU A 590 49.87 38.57 -5.86
C LEU A 590 49.54 39.97 -5.33
N VAL A 591 48.26 40.33 -5.39
CA VAL A 591 47.77 41.61 -4.86
C VAL A 591 47.15 41.39 -3.48
N ARG A 592 47.23 42.43 -2.65
CA ARG A 592 46.80 42.38 -1.25
C ARG A 592 45.28 42.24 -1.12
#